data_AF-A0A1G8V2K3-F1
#
_entry.id   AF-A0A1G8V2K3-F1
#
_cell.length_a   1.000
_cell.length_b   1.000
_cell.length_c   1.000
_cell.angle_alpha   90.00
_cell.angle_beta   90.00
_cell.angle_gamma   90.00
#
_symmetry.space_group_name_H-M   'P 1'
#
loop_
_entity.id
_entity.type
_entity.pdbx_description
1 polymer ?
#
loop_
_entity_poly.entity_id
_entity_poly.type
_entity_poly.pdbx_seq_one_letter_code
_entity_poly.pdbx_strand_id
1 'polypeptide(L)'
;MANQRRARWERYKVTRPFSGQDLAGLWGAIIGVVALALLLGWALDMKGGAVIVLAIPFISSWFDARRILFQFDAAGVRVGNVLLPWQDVRQFVVATPGGEHALIGVRVGEHTVLPPGSEIPSAHPAMPAPLYVAVQSQKFDLAKMVSKARKYAPGHLQIVVAEPTGERVAS
;
A
#
# COMPACT_ATOMS: atom_id res chain seq x y z
N MET A 1 16.83 -14.65 10.38
CA MET A 1 16.86 -13.36 11.10
C MET A 1 17.02 -12.16 10.14
N ALA A 2 16.15 -11.99 9.14
CA ALA A 2 16.24 -10.89 8.16
C ALA A 2 15.06 -9.90 8.20
N ASN A 3 14.00 -10.17 8.97
CA ASN A 3 12.77 -9.34 8.97
C ASN A 3 12.79 -8.16 9.94
N GLN A 4 13.75 -8.07 10.87
CA GLN A 4 13.76 -7.00 11.87
C GLN A 4 14.27 -5.65 11.34
N ARG A 5 15.01 -5.62 10.22
CA ARG A 5 15.52 -4.36 9.66
C ARG A 5 14.50 -3.62 8.80
N ARG A 6 13.57 -4.30 8.12
CA ARG A 6 12.51 -3.63 7.31
C ARG A 6 11.43 -2.97 8.15
N ALA A 7 11.11 -3.55 9.31
CA ALA A 7 10.16 -2.98 10.28
C ALA A 7 10.58 -1.61 10.85
N ARG A 8 11.87 -1.23 10.74
CA ARG A 8 12.37 0.08 11.16
C ARG A 8 12.05 1.20 10.15
N TRP A 9 11.65 0.84 8.92
CA TRP A 9 11.47 1.78 7.80
C TRP A 9 10.06 1.77 7.19
N GLU A 10 9.27 0.71 7.40
CA GLU A 10 7.82 0.73 7.12
C GLU A 10 7.09 1.53 8.22
N ARG A 11 6.67 2.76 7.89
CA ARG A 11 6.31 3.77 8.90
C ARG A 11 4.81 3.87 9.13
N TYR A 12 3.99 3.67 8.09
CA TYR A 12 2.55 3.47 8.18
C TYR A 12 2.07 2.67 6.97
N LYS A 13 1.17 1.70 7.18
CA LYS A 13 0.64 0.82 6.12
C LYS A 13 -0.80 0.47 6.46
N VAL A 14 -1.68 0.56 5.47
CA VAL A 14 -3.04 0.04 5.54
C VAL A 14 -3.28 -0.92 4.38
N THR A 15 -3.90 -2.05 4.71
CA THR A 15 -4.09 -3.16 3.77
C THR A 15 -5.54 -3.53 3.60
N ARG A 16 -5.88 -4.04 2.42
CA ARG A 16 -7.15 -4.69 2.12
C ARG A 16 -7.38 -5.90 3.03
N PRO A 17 -8.64 -6.20 3.40
CA PRO A 17 -8.98 -7.52 3.93
C PRO A 17 -8.61 -8.60 2.91
N PHE A 18 -8.50 -9.84 3.37
CA PHE A 18 -8.30 -10.96 2.46
C PHE A 18 -9.51 -11.11 1.53
N SER A 19 -9.29 -10.94 0.23
CA SER A 19 -10.31 -11.26 -0.78
C SER A 19 -10.18 -12.72 -1.23
N GLY A 20 -11.28 -13.33 -1.68
CA GLY A 20 -11.25 -14.67 -2.28
C GLY A 20 -10.32 -14.75 -3.51
N GLN A 21 -10.20 -13.65 -4.26
CA GLN A 21 -9.29 -13.54 -5.40
C GLN A 21 -7.82 -13.54 -4.97
N ASP A 22 -7.47 -12.87 -3.87
CA ASP A 22 -6.10 -12.90 -3.32
C ASP A 22 -5.73 -14.32 -2.87
N LEU A 23 -6.67 -15.01 -2.25
CA LEU A 23 -6.47 -16.39 -1.80
C LEU A 23 -6.31 -17.36 -2.98
N ALA A 24 -7.14 -17.21 -4.02
CA ALA A 24 -6.99 -17.98 -5.26
C ALA A 24 -5.62 -17.73 -5.93
N GLY A 25 -5.17 -16.47 -5.97
CA GLY A 25 -3.85 -16.11 -6.47
C GLY A 25 -2.72 -16.72 -5.63
N LEU A 26 -2.84 -16.73 -4.30
CA LEU A 26 -1.88 -17.37 -3.40
C LEU A 26 -1.78 -18.87 -3.67
N TRP A 27 -2.92 -19.56 -3.76
CA TRP A 27 -2.96 -20.98 -4.10
C TRP A 27 -2.36 -21.27 -5.48
N GLY A 28 -2.66 -20.44 -6.47
CA GLY A 28 -2.04 -20.53 -7.80
C GLY A 28 -0.52 -20.40 -7.75
N ALA A 29 0.01 -19.46 -6.96
CA ALA A 29 1.45 -19.30 -6.78
C ALA A 29 2.10 -20.51 -6.09
N ILE A 30 1.45 -21.07 -5.06
CA ILE A 30 1.92 -22.29 -4.39
C ILE A 30 1.99 -23.45 -5.38
N ILE A 31 0.90 -23.70 -6.12
CA ILE A 31 0.84 -24.77 -7.12
C ILE A 31 1.92 -24.59 -8.19
N GLY A 32 2.10 -23.36 -8.69
CA GLY A 32 3.13 -23.03 -9.66
C GLY A 32 4.54 -23.32 -9.15
N VAL A 33 4.85 -22.97 -7.90
CA VAL A 33 6.15 -23.26 -7.28
C VAL A 33 6.37 -24.76 -7.09
N VAL A 34 5.35 -25.51 -6.67
CA VAL A 34 5.44 -26.96 -6.53
C VAL A 34 5.70 -27.61 -7.90
N ALA A 35 4.97 -27.21 -8.94
CA ALA A 35 5.19 -27.69 -10.30
C ALA A 35 6.61 -27.35 -10.79
N LEU A 36 7.09 -26.14 -10.55
CA LEU A 36 8.44 -25.72 -10.90
C LEU A 36 9.50 -26.53 -10.14
N ALA A 37 9.29 -26.80 -8.84
CA ALA A 37 10.19 -27.61 -8.03
C ALA A 37 10.27 -29.05 -8.53
N LEU A 38 9.15 -29.64 -8.95
CA LEU A 38 9.11 -30.96 -9.58
C LEU A 38 9.87 -30.98 -10.91
N LEU A 39 9.63 -29.99 -11.77
CA LEU A 39 10.32 -29.87 -13.07
C LEU A 39 11.82 -29.70 -12.90
N LEU A 40 12.27 -28.81 -11.99
CA LEU A 40 13.68 -28.60 -11.73
C LEU A 40 14.33 -29.78 -11.03
N GLY A 41 13.61 -30.46 -10.12
CA GLY A 41 14.08 -31.68 -9.49
C GLY A 41 14.28 -32.79 -10.52
N TRP A 42 13.36 -32.92 -11.47
CA TRP A 42 13.48 -33.89 -12.57
C TRP A 42 14.58 -33.53 -13.57
N ALA A 43 14.66 -32.26 -14.01
CA ALA A 43 15.56 -31.84 -15.09
C ALA A 43 17.02 -31.64 -14.64
N LEU A 44 17.25 -31.28 -13.38
CA LEU A 44 18.58 -30.90 -12.87
C LEU A 44 19.07 -31.79 -11.72
N ASP A 45 18.32 -32.86 -11.39
CA ASP A 45 18.56 -33.74 -10.23
C ASP A 45 18.74 -32.95 -8.91
N MET A 46 18.10 -31.77 -8.84
CA MET A 46 18.18 -30.88 -7.70
C MET A 46 17.21 -31.31 -6.60
N LYS A 47 17.59 -31.07 -5.34
CA LYS A 47 16.65 -31.20 -4.21
C LYS A 47 15.53 -30.18 -4.36
N GLY A 48 14.36 -30.61 -4.85
CA GLY A 48 13.20 -29.73 -5.09
C GLY A 48 12.78 -28.88 -3.88
N GLY A 49 13.09 -29.31 -2.66
CA GLY A 49 12.91 -28.51 -1.44
C GLY A 49 13.65 -27.16 -1.45
N ALA A 50 14.78 -27.04 -2.14
CA ALA A 50 15.52 -25.77 -2.25
C ALA A 50 14.72 -24.71 -3.04
N VAL A 51 14.03 -25.13 -4.11
CA VAL A 51 13.19 -24.23 -4.94
C VAL A 51 12.04 -23.66 -4.11
N ILE A 52 11.41 -24.51 -3.29
CA ILE A 52 10.30 -24.09 -2.40
C ILE A 52 10.81 -23.06 -1.40
N VAL A 53 11.92 -23.34 -0.70
CA VAL A 53 12.48 -22.42 0.30
C VAL A 53 12.85 -21.07 -0.33
N LEU A 54 13.43 -21.07 -1.54
CA LEU A 54 13.78 -19.86 -2.27
C LEU A 54 12.55 -19.06 -2.74
N ALA A 55 11.43 -19.72 -3.02
CA ALA A 55 10.21 -19.07 -3.49
C ALA A 55 9.40 -18.40 -2.38
N ILE A 56 9.49 -18.87 -1.13
CA ILE A 56 8.77 -18.31 0.04
C ILE A 56 8.88 -16.76 0.13
N PRO A 57 10.08 -16.14 0.14
CA PRO A 57 10.19 -14.69 0.25
C PRO A 57 9.53 -13.95 -0.93
N PHE A 58 9.54 -14.56 -2.12
CA PHE A 58 8.92 -13.98 -3.30
C PHE A 58 7.39 -14.02 -3.22
N ILE A 59 6.81 -15.19 -2.89
CA ILE A 59 5.36 -15.33 -2.72
C ILE A 59 4.85 -14.39 -1.61
N SER A 60 5.55 -14.36 -0.47
CA SER A 60 5.20 -13.48 0.65
C SER A 60 5.23 -12.01 0.23
N SER A 61 6.30 -11.57 -0.43
CA SER A 61 6.42 -10.18 -0.88
C SER A 61 5.36 -9.80 -1.90
N TRP A 62 5.07 -10.68 -2.86
CA TRP A 62 4.03 -10.46 -3.87
C TRP A 62 2.64 -10.36 -3.23
N PHE A 63 2.33 -11.27 -2.31
CA PHE A 63 1.05 -11.32 -1.64
C PHE A 63 0.83 -10.08 -0.74
N ASP A 64 1.86 -9.66 -0.01
CA ASP A 64 1.82 -8.42 0.77
C ASP A 64 1.68 -7.18 -0.11
N ALA A 65 2.35 -7.16 -1.27
CA ALA A 65 2.30 -6.04 -2.20
C ALA A 65 0.91 -5.84 -2.81
N ARG A 66 0.15 -6.91 -3.06
CA ARG A 66 -1.23 -6.84 -3.56
C ARG A 66 -2.22 -6.25 -2.57
N ARG A 67 -1.93 -6.40 -1.28
CA ARG A 67 -2.83 -6.00 -0.21
C ARG A 67 -2.63 -4.58 0.26
N ILE A 68 -1.52 -3.92 -0.07
CA ILE A 68 -1.27 -2.52 0.32
C ILE A 68 -2.27 -1.60 -0.39
N LEU A 69 -3.06 -0.86 0.39
CA LEU A 69 -3.88 0.25 -0.10
C LEU A 69 -3.14 1.57 0.02
N PHE A 70 -2.55 1.81 1.18
CA PHE A 70 -1.84 3.03 1.46
C PHE A 70 -0.62 2.72 2.31
N GLN A 71 0.52 3.27 1.95
CA GLN A 71 1.73 3.15 2.74
C GLN A 71 2.59 4.40 2.56
N PHE A 72 3.28 4.83 3.61
CA PHE A 72 4.41 5.74 3.44
C PHE A 72 5.66 5.21 4.13
N ASP A 73 6.79 5.42 3.48
CA ASP A 73 8.10 4.98 3.91
C ASP A 73 9.18 5.99 3.51
N ALA A 74 10.45 5.57 3.53
CA ALA A 74 11.55 6.45 3.18
C ALA A 74 11.60 6.82 1.69
N ALA A 75 11.06 5.99 0.80
CA ALA A 75 11.05 6.24 -0.64
C ALA A 75 9.93 7.22 -1.04
N GLY A 76 8.83 7.24 -0.28
CA GLY A 76 7.71 8.13 -0.56
C GLY A 76 6.40 7.58 -0.05
N VAL A 77 5.36 7.75 -0.86
CA VAL A 77 3.98 7.42 -0.53
C VAL A 77 3.41 6.54 -1.60
N ARG A 78 2.94 5.37 -1.20
CA ARG A 78 2.24 4.43 -2.05
C ARG A 78 0.73 4.56 -1.85
N VAL A 79 0.02 4.84 -2.93
CA VAL A 79 -1.45 4.90 -3.01
C VAL A 79 -1.88 3.86 -4.04
N GLY A 80 -2.46 2.75 -3.58
CA GLY A 80 -2.77 1.59 -4.40
C GLY A 80 -1.52 1.00 -5.07
N ASN A 81 -1.47 1.06 -6.40
CA ASN A 81 -0.35 0.62 -7.21
C ASN A 81 0.67 1.75 -7.52
N VAL A 82 0.34 3.01 -7.19
CA VAL A 82 1.17 4.18 -7.51
C VAL A 82 2.13 4.46 -6.36
N LEU A 83 3.43 4.56 -6.65
CA LEU A 83 4.44 5.05 -5.72
C LEU A 83 4.83 6.47 -6.12
N LEU A 84 4.58 7.43 -5.23
CA LEU A 84 4.92 8.83 -5.39
C LEU A 84 6.12 9.19 -4.52
N PRO A 85 7.18 9.81 -5.08
CA PRO A 85 8.27 10.33 -4.27
C PRO A 85 7.80 11.52 -3.44
N TRP A 86 8.45 11.76 -2.29
CA TRP A 86 8.06 12.83 -1.37
C TRP A 86 8.01 14.23 -1.99
N GLN A 87 8.83 14.51 -3.00
CA GLN A 87 8.88 15.79 -3.71
C GLN A 87 7.57 16.14 -4.44
N ASP A 88 6.81 15.13 -4.83
CA ASP A 88 5.57 15.29 -5.58
C ASP A 88 4.35 15.37 -4.66
N VAL A 89 4.52 14.99 -3.39
CA VAL A 89 3.46 14.92 -2.38
C VAL A 89 3.36 16.24 -1.62
N ARG A 90 2.19 16.88 -1.68
CA ARG A 90 1.95 18.14 -0.94
C ARG A 90 1.15 17.92 0.33
N GLN A 91 0.06 17.17 0.24
CA GLN A 91 -0.84 16.95 1.38
C GLN A 91 -1.40 15.54 1.35
N PHE A 92 -1.65 14.99 2.54
CA PHE A 92 -2.53 13.84 2.72
C PHE A 92 -3.93 14.35 3.01
N VAL A 93 -4.93 13.82 2.32
CA VAL A 93 -6.33 14.17 2.53
C VAL A 93 -7.05 12.93 3.04
N VAL A 94 -7.81 13.07 4.11
CA VAL A 94 -8.61 12.00 4.70
C VAL A 94 -10.05 12.43 4.69
N ALA A 95 -10.95 11.60 4.15
CA ALA A 95 -12.38 11.83 4.24
C ALA A 95 -13.07 10.58 4.79
N THR A 96 -14.14 10.73 5.55
CA THR A 96 -14.92 9.60 6.09
C THR A 96 -16.38 9.70 5.66
N PRO A 97 -16.70 9.46 4.38
CA PRO A 97 -18.08 9.50 3.91
C PRO A 97 -18.86 8.32 4.51
N GLY A 98 -19.86 8.61 5.34
CA GLY A 98 -20.78 7.59 5.86
C GLY A 98 -20.16 6.59 6.87
N GLY A 99 -18.95 6.84 7.39
CA GLY A 99 -18.37 6.12 8.53
C GLY A 99 -17.87 4.70 8.29
N GLU A 100 -18.36 3.98 7.26
CA GLU A 100 -17.95 2.59 6.99
C GLU A 100 -16.55 2.50 6.33
N HIS A 101 -16.25 3.47 5.46
CA HIS A 101 -14.98 3.59 4.78
C HIS A 101 -14.35 4.97 5.03
N ALA A 102 -13.05 4.97 5.33
CA ALA A 102 -12.20 6.14 5.28
C ALA A 102 -11.52 6.18 3.91
N LEU A 103 -11.65 7.29 3.22
CA LEU A 103 -10.90 7.59 2.01
C LEU A 103 -9.58 8.25 2.42
N ILE A 104 -8.46 7.69 1.96
CA ILE A 104 -7.13 8.28 2.14
C ILE A 104 -6.61 8.68 0.76
N GLY A 105 -6.35 9.97 0.58
CA GLY A 105 -5.88 10.55 -0.66
C GLY A 105 -4.60 11.34 -0.51
N VAL A 106 -3.99 11.62 -1.66
CA VAL A 106 -2.77 12.39 -1.79
C VAL A 106 -2.99 13.51 -2.80
N ARG A 107 -2.75 14.75 -2.35
CA ARG A 107 -2.62 15.89 -3.26
C ARG A 107 -1.20 15.94 -3.78
N VAL A 108 -1.10 15.84 -5.09
CA VAL A 108 0.15 15.96 -5.83
C VAL A 108 0.36 17.39 -6.30
N GLY A 109 1.62 17.79 -6.52
CA GLY A 109 1.92 19.09 -7.13
C GLY A 109 1.41 19.19 -8.56
N GLU A 110 1.08 20.40 -9.02
CA GLU A 110 0.46 20.68 -10.35
C GLU A 110 1.26 20.15 -11.55
N HIS A 111 2.56 19.91 -11.39
CA HIS A 111 3.45 19.40 -12.45
C HIS A 111 3.82 17.91 -12.28
N THR A 112 3.15 17.20 -11.38
CA THR A 112 3.44 15.78 -11.14
C THR A 112 2.87 14.94 -12.28
N VAL A 113 3.73 14.25 -13.02
CA VAL A 113 3.32 13.26 -14.00
C VAL A 113 3.15 11.92 -13.29
N LEU A 114 1.96 11.34 -13.37
CA LEU A 114 1.71 10.03 -12.79
C LEU A 114 2.42 8.93 -13.58
N PRO A 115 2.97 7.90 -12.89
CA PRO A 115 3.56 6.75 -13.56
C PRO A 115 2.57 6.09 -14.53
N PRO A 116 3.05 5.59 -15.69
CA PRO A 116 2.20 4.84 -16.61
C PRO A 116 1.60 3.60 -15.92
N GLY A 117 0.31 3.34 -16.14
CA GLY A 117 -0.42 2.27 -15.44
C GLY A 117 -0.99 2.67 -14.08
N SER A 118 -0.92 3.95 -13.71
CA SER A 118 -1.63 4.47 -12.54
C SER A 118 -3.14 4.36 -12.73
N GLU A 119 -3.80 3.59 -11.87
CA GLU A 119 -5.26 3.55 -11.84
C GLU A 119 -5.74 4.76 -11.03
N ILE A 120 -6.14 5.82 -11.73
CA ILE A 120 -6.76 6.98 -11.10
C ILE A 120 -8.20 6.59 -10.79
N PRO A 121 -8.61 6.54 -9.51
CA PRO A 121 -9.98 6.25 -9.17
C PRO A 121 -10.90 7.36 -9.72
N SER A 122 -12.13 7.01 -10.10
CA SER A 122 -13.15 8.00 -10.47
C SER A 122 -13.29 9.07 -9.39
N ALA A 123 -13.49 10.34 -9.76
CA ALA A 123 -13.64 11.41 -8.79
C ALA A 123 -14.77 11.11 -7.78
N HIS A 124 -14.49 11.26 -6.49
CA HIS A 124 -15.48 11.06 -5.42
C HIS A 124 -15.85 12.41 -4.80
N PRO A 125 -17.14 12.73 -4.63
CA PRO A 125 -17.58 14.07 -4.21
C PRO A 125 -17.02 14.50 -2.84
N ALA A 126 -16.82 13.54 -1.93
CA ALA A 126 -16.23 13.79 -0.61
C ALA A 126 -14.69 13.78 -0.58
N MET A 127 -14.01 13.51 -1.71
CA MET A 127 -12.54 13.41 -1.77
C MET A 127 -11.98 14.41 -2.78
N PRO A 128 -11.38 15.52 -2.31
CA PRO A 128 -10.82 16.53 -3.19
C PRO A 128 -9.40 16.19 -3.69
N ALA A 129 -8.82 15.06 -3.25
CA ALA A 129 -7.53 14.60 -3.74
C ALA A 129 -7.69 13.78 -5.03
N PRO A 130 -6.82 14.00 -6.05
CA PRO A 130 -6.91 13.29 -7.33
C PRO A 130 -6.57 11.80 -7.22
N LEU A 131 -5.72 11.43 -6.27
CA LEU A 131 -5.34 10.04 -6.00
C LEU A 131 -5.83 9.68 -4.62
N TYR A 132 -6.63 8.63 -4.53
CA TYR A 132 -7.14 8.17 -3.25
C TYR A 132 -7.45 6.68 -3.26
N VAL A 133 -7.59 6.12 -2.07
CA VAL A 133 -8.01 4.74 -1.85
C VAL A 133 -9.08 4.70 -0.78
N ALA A 134 -10.05 3.81 -0.94
CA ALA A 134 -11.00 3.48 0.10
C ALA A 134 -10.40 2.45 1.06
N VAL A 135 -10.55 2.70 2.34
CA VAL A 135 -9.96 1.93 3.43
C VAL A 135 -11.03 1.67 4.46
N GLN A 136 -11.10 0.46 5.02
CA GLN A 136 -12.10 0.19 6.06
C GLN A 136 -11.82 1.06 7.30
N SER A 137 -12.84 1.76 7.81
CA SER A 137 -12.66 2.69 8.93
C SER A 137 -12.06 2.01 10.17
N GLN A 138 -12.41 0.74 10.42
CA GLN A 138 -11.85 -0.06 11.53
C GLN A 138 -10.34 -0.34 11.42
N LYS A 139 -9.74 -0.22 10.23
CA LYS A 139 -8.30 -0.39 10.00
C LYS A 139 -7.57 0.94 9.89
N PHE A 140 -8.31 2.05 9.87
CA PHE A 140 -7.77 3.38 9.76
C PHE A 140 -7.72 4.05 11.13
N ASP A 141 -6.56 4.61 11.46
CA ASP A 141 -6.36 5.38 12.69
C ASP A 141 -5.66 6.68 12.33
N LEU A 142 -6.44 7.77 12.36
CA LEU A 142 -5.97 9.11 12.03
C LEU A 142 -4.87 9.57 12.99
N ALA A 143 -5.02 9.32 14.30
CA ALA A 143 -4.04 9.75 15.29
C ALA A 143 -2.70 9.02 15.09
N LYS A 144 -2.76 7.71 14.79
CA LYS A 144 -1.57 6.94 14.41
C LYS A 144 -0.95 7.46 13.11
N MET A 145 -1.75 7.80 12.10
CA MET A 145 -1.25 8.36 10.85
C MET A 145 -0.53 9.69 11.08
N VAL A 146 -1.12 10.62 11.85
CA VAL A 146 -0.54 11.92 12.20
C VAL A 146 0.76 11.75 12.98
N SER A 147 0.76 10.91 14.01
CA SER A 147 1.95 10.61 14.81
C SER A 147 3.09 10.06 13.95
N LYS A 148 2.79 9.14 13.04
CA LYS A 148 3.78 8.55 12.14
C LYS A 148 4.24 9.56 11.09
N ALA A 149 3.36 10.36 10.51
CA ALA A 149 3.72 11.38 9.53
C ALA A 149 4.65 12.42 10.15
N ARG A 150 4.36 12.92 11.35
CA ARG A 150 5.24 13.85 12.07
C ARG A 150 6.65 13.32 12.28
N LYS A 151 6.77 12.02 12.57
CA LYS A 151 8.06 11.40 12.85
C LYS A 151 8.87 11.11 11.57
N TYR A 152 8.21 10.97 10.43
CA TYR A 152 8.79 10.27 9.29
C TYR A 152 8.55 10.89 7.93
N ALA A 153 7.55 11.74 7.77
CA ALA A 153 7.29 12.49 6.55
C ALA A 153 8.07 13.82 6.57
N PRO A 154 8.28 14.45 5.40
CA PRO A 154 8.87 15.78 5.32
C PRO A 154 8.06 16.81 6.12
N GLY A 155 8.74 17.76 6.77
CA GLY A 155 8.08 18.76 7.62
C GLY A 155 7.10 19.70 6.92
N HIS A 156 7.13 19.77 5.58
CA HIS A 156 6.17 20.55 4.79
C HIS A 156 4.83 19.82 4.57
N LEU A 157 4.76 18.53 4.89
CA LEU A 157 3.59 17.73 4.61
C LEU A 157 2.50 17.95 5.65
N GLN A 158 1.30 18.29 5.16
CA GLN A 158 0.12 18.47 5.99
C GLN A 158 -0.85 17.31 5.79
N ILE A 159 -1.47 16.87 6.88
CA ILE A 159 -2.62 15.97 6.84
C ILE A 159 -3.87 16.84 7.00
N VAL A 160 -4.78 16.73 6.05
CA VAL A 160 -6.04 17.46 5.99
C VAL A 160 -7.17 16.46 6.12
N VAL A 161 -8.14 16.75 6.97
CA VAL A 161 -9.41 16.03 7.07
C VAL A 161 -10.44 16.81 6.26
N ALA A 162 -10.96 16.20 5.21
CA ALA A 162 -12.06 16.72 4.41
C ALA A 162 -13.38 16.25 5.05
N GLU A 163 -14.14 17.21 5.56
CA GLU A 163 -15.46 17.05 6.13
C GLU A 163 -16.49 17.72 5.18
N PRO A 164 -17.79 17.36 5.26
CA PRO A 164 -18.81 17.97 4.40
C PRO A 164 -18.89 19.51 4.52
N THR A 165 -18.46 20.03 5.67
CA THR A 165 -18.46 21.46 6.02
C THR A 165 -17.17 22.18 5.63
N GLY A 166 -16.12 21.47 5.20
CA GLY A 166 -14.84 22.06 4.81
C GLY A 166 -13.63 21.18 5.11
N GLU A 167 -12.44 21.75 4.91
CA GLU A 167 -11.16 21.09 5.18
C GLU A 167 -10.53 21.61 6.47
N ARG A 168 -10.03 20.71 7.32
CA ARG A 168 -9.26 21.07 8.52
C ARG A 168 -7.92 20.34 8.57
N VAL A 169 -6.89 21.01 9.07
CA VAL A 169 -5.58 20.36 9.27
C VAL A 169 -5.65 19.46 10.51
N ALA A 170 -5.24 18.20 10.36
CA ALA A 170 -5.07 17.28 11.47
C ALA A 170 -3.77 17.62 12.23
N SER A 171 -3.90 17.75 13.55
CA SER A 171 -2.79 18.04 14.47
C SER A 171 -2.64 16.96 15.54
#